data_AF-K3Z305-F1
#
_entry.id   AF-K3Z305-F1
#
_cell.length_a   1.000
_cell.length_b   1.000
_cell.length_c   1.000
_cell.angle_alpha   90.00
_cell.angle_beta   90.00
_cell.angle_gamma   90.00
#
_symmetry.space_group_name_H-M   'P 1'
#
loop_
_entity.id
_entity.type
_entity.pdbx_description
1 polymer ?
#
loop_
_entity_poly.entity_id
_entity_poly.type
_entity_poly.pdbx_seq_one_letter_code
_entity_poly.pdbx_strand_id
1 'polypeptide(L)'
;EGGEACTMLVRTLHWVVPSYSIWGLPFFLFYSTRLSQFLYERPGQGILRSMLCRLMAPLRAGVSKFIESYLAWKLPLDKYGLRPNHPFVEDYASCQMAILPDGFFDMADRDMIRFKRAPGGWCFSRDGVLLDDGTEVKADLVFLATGFEGKDKLRAVLPQPFRGLVVDKSGMMPLYRGTIHPLIPNMAFVGYVESVSNLHTSELRCRWLAGLLDGRFALPSVEDMVRHVDGEAEAMRRTTRFYRRHCISTYSIHDSDAMCADLGTRVLRKGNWLAELFAPYNNQDYKEE
;
A
#
# COMPACT_ATOMS: atom_id res chain seq x y z
N GLU A 1 -16.37 24.32 -17.53
CA GLU A 1 -15.70 25.64 -17.48
C GLU A 1 -16.47 26.51 -16.49
N GLY A 2 -15.79 27.18 -15.56
CA GLY A 2 -16.44 27.97 -14.50
C GLY A 2 -16.16 27.52 -13.05
N GLY A 3 -15.20 26.63 -12.80
CA GLY A 3 -14.77 26.35 -11.42
C GLY A 3 -13.90 27.48 -10.88
N GLU A 4 -14.04 27.84 -9.61
CA GLU A 4 -13.13 28.77 -8.92
C GLU A 4 -11.82 28.09 -8.53
N ALA A 5 -10.76 28.87 -8.34
CA ALA A 5 -9.46 28.35 -7.91
C ALA A 5 -9.55 27.76 -6.49
N CYS A 6 -8.91 26.62 -6.26
CA CYS A 6 -8.87 25.98 -4.94
C CYS A 6 -7.45 25.96 -4.36
N THR A 7 -7.37 25.92 -3.03
CA THR A 7 -6.10 25.73 -2.31
C THR A 7 -6.06 24.32 -1.73
N MET A 8 -5.11 23.51 -2.19
CA MET A 8 -4.85 22.19 -1.66
C MET A 8 -3.85 22.29 -0.50
N LEU A 9 -4.33 22.01 0.71
CA LEU A 9 -3.50 21.92 1.91
C LEU A 9 -2.83 20.53 1.96
N VAL A 10 -1.51 20.50 1.97
CA VAL A 10 -0.73 19.27 1.91
C VAL A 10 0.08 19.11 3.19
N ARG A 11 -0.24 18.09 3.99
CA ARG A 11 0.49 17.77 5.23
C ARG A 11 1.72 16.92 4.96
N THR A 12 1.49 15.75 4.38
CA THR A 12 2.53 14.78 3.98
C THR A 12 2.62 14.75 2.47
N LEU A 13 3.84 14.77 1.94
CA LEU A 13 4.07 14.60 0.50
C LEU A 13 4.20 13.13 0.20
N HIS A 14 3.59 12.66 -0.88
CA HIS A 14 3.77 11.32 -1.41
C HIS A 14 4.14 11.41 -2.89
N TRP A 15 4.86 10.40 -3.39
CA TRP A 15 5.19 10.30 -4.79
C TRP A 15 3.92 10.04 -5.61
N VAL A 16 3.77 10.79 -6.69
CA VAL A 16 2.70 10.64 -7.66
C VAL A 16 3.27 10.10 -8.96
N VAL A 17 2.55 9.17 -9.61
CA VAL A 17 2.95 8.58 -10.89
C VAL A 17 2.02 9.04 -12.01
N PRO A 18 2.54 9.62 -13.11
CA PRO A 18 1.69 10.07 -14.22
C PRO A 18 1.28 8.93 -15.15
N SER A 19 2.03 7.83 -15.17
CA SER A 19 1.76 6.67 -16.00
C SER A 19 2.54 5.46 -15.49
N TYR A 20 2.21 4.27 -16.01
CA TYR A 20 2.93 3.02 -15.72
C TYR A 20 4.17 2.81 -16.60
N SER A 21 4.91 3.88 -16.93
CA SER A 21 6.18 3.84 -17.65
C SER A 21 7.19 4.77 -17.00
N ILE A 22 8.37 4.23 -16.66
CA ILE A 22 9.47 4.95 -16.01
C ILE A 22 10.67 4.91 -16.95
N TRP A 23 11.10 6.05 -17.48
CA TRP A 23 12.19 6.13 -18.48
C TRP A 23 12.01 5.16 -19.67
N GLY A 24 10.76 4.94 -20.11
CA GLY A 24 10.43 4.02 -21.19
C GLY A 24 10.35 2.54 -20.78
N LEU A 25 10.69 2.21 -19.53
CA LEU A 25 10.54 0.86 -18.99
C LEU A 25 9.14 0.67 -18.39
N PRO A 26 8.45 -0.45 -18.66
CA PRO A 26 7.18 -0.78 -18.02
C PRO A 26 7.32 -0.85 -16.49
N PHE A 27 6.39 -0.22 -15.77
CA PHE A 27 6.46 -0.14 -14.30
C PHE A 27 6.45 -1.51 -13.61
N PHE A 28 5.80 -2.51 -14.22
CA PHE A 28 5.72 -3.87 -13.69
C PHE A 28 7.11 -4.50 -13.45
N LEU A 29 8.15 -4.07 -14.18
CA LEU A 29 9.51 -4.61 -14.04
C LEU A 29 10.11 -4.33 -12.65
N PHE A 30 9.67 -3.28 -11.97
CA PHE A 30 10.25 -2.85 -10.69
C PHE A 30 9.61 -3.52 -9.47
N TYR A 31 8.39 -4.04 -9.60
CA TYR A 31 7.64 -4.57 -8.45
C TYR A 31 6.66 -5.73 -8.73
N SER A 32 6.33 -6.02 -9.99
CA SER A 32 5.30 -7.01 -10.34
C SER A 32 5.87 -8.25 -11.03
N THR A 33 7.19 -8.45 -10.95
CA THR A 33 7.87 -9.69 -11.35
C THR A 33 8.42 -10.40 -10.13
N ARG A 34 8.53 -11.73 -10.17
CA ARG A 34 9.09 -12.52 -9.07
C ARG A 34 10.53 -12.10 -8.73
N LEU A 35 11.33 -11.78 -9.76
CA LEU A 35 12.68 -11.25 -9.57
C LEU A 35 12.67 -9.89 -8.84
N SER A 36 11.79 -8.98 -9.24
CA SER A 36 11.70 -7.67 -8.59
C SER A 36 11.31 -7.78 -7.12
N GLN A 37 10.30 -8.60 -6.80
CA GLN A 37 9.85 -8.83 -5.42
C GLN A 37 10.89 -9.56 -4.56
N PHE A 38 11.87 -10.22 -5.17
CA PHE A 38 12.97 -10.85 -4.45
C PHE A 38 13.84 -9.83 -3.69
N LEU A 39 13.91 -8.59 -4.18
CA LEU A 39 14.70 -7.50 -3.57
C LEU A 39 14.10 -6.98 -2.27
N TYR A 40 12.82 -7.27 -2.02
CA TYR A 40 12.07 -6.68 -0.92
C TYR A 40 11.91 -7.66 0.24
N GLU A 41 11.89 -7.07 1.43
CA GLU A 41 11.59 -7.78 2.65
C GLU A 41 10.16 -8.31 2.60
N ARG A 42 9.97 -9.53 3.11
CA ARG A 42 8.64 -10.12 3.27
C ARG A 42 8.50 -10.75 4.66
N PRO A 43 7.28 -10.89 5.17
CA PRO A 43 7.04 -11.49 6.48
C PRO A 43 7.52 -12.95 6.55
N GLY A 44 7.97 -13.38 7.73
CA GLY A 44 8.35 -14.78 7.99
C GLY A 44 9.56 -15.29 7.19
N GLN A 45 10.39 -14.41 6.63
CA GLN A 45 11.57 -14.82 5.87
C GLN A 45 12.71 -15.33 6.77
N GLY A 46 13.36 -16.42 6.36
CA GLY A 46 14.48 -17.00 7.09
C GLY A 46 15.73 -16.13 7.11
N ILE A 47 16.67 -16.45 8.01
CA ILE A 47 17.90 -15.68 8.27
C ILE A 47 18.71 -15.43 6.98
N LEU A 48 18.89 -16.46 6.15
CA LEU A 48 19.64 -16.37 4.90
C LEU A 48 19.02 -15.32 3.95
N ARG A 49 17.70 -15.32 3.80
CA ARG A 49 16.99 -14.34 2.97
C ARG A 49 17.10 -12.94 3.57
N SER A 50 16.95 -12.80 4.89
CA SER A 50 17.14 -11.53 5.58
C SER A 50 18.56 -10.97 5.41
N MET A 51 19.58 -11.81 5.37
CA MET A 51 20.95 -11.39 5.02
C MET A 51 21.05 -10.94 3.57
N LEU A 52 20.46 -11.69 2.64
CA LEU A 52 20.47 -11.35 1.22
C LEU A 52 19.71 -10.05 0.92
N CYS A 53 18.53 -9.82 1.50
CA CYS A 53 17.80 -8.55 1.36
C CYS A 53 18.61 -7.36 1.90
N ARG A 54 19.38 -7.54 2.99
CA ARG A 54 20.30 -6.51 3.51
C ARG A 54 21.46 -6.25 2.54
N LEU A 55 22.04 -7.30 1.97
CA LEU A 55 23.08 -7.18 0.95
C LEU A 55 22.56 -6.47 -0.32
N MET A 56 21.30 -6.72 -0.70
CA MET A 56 20.64 -6.11 -1.87
C MET A 56 20.05 -4.72 -1.57
N ALA A 57 20.20 -4.18 -0.36
CA ALA A 57 19.65 -2.87 0.00
C ALA A 57 20.14 -1.72 -0.91
N PRO A 58 21.42 -1.64 -1.33
CA PRO A 58 21.87 -0.62 -2.28
C PRO A 58 21.18 -0.73 -3.63
N LEU A 59 20.93 -1.95 -4.13
CA LEU A 59 20.22 -2.18 -5.38
C LEU A 59 18.76 -1.70 -5.28
N ARG A 60 18.07 -2.05 -4.19
CA ARG A 60 16.70 -1.57 -3.91
C ARG A 60 16.64 -0.04 -3.83
N ALA A 61 17.62 0.58 -3.17
CA ALA A 61 17.74 2.04 -3.13
C ALA A 61 17.99 2.64 -4.52
N GLY A 62 18.83 1.99 -5.33
CA GLY A 62 19.09 2.35 -6.72
C GLY A 62 17.83 2.30 -7.59
N VAL A 63 17.02 1.25 -7.48
CA VAL A 63 15.72 1.13 -8.16
C VAL A 63 14.78 2.26 -7.75
N SER A 64 14.67 2.54 -6.45
CA SER A 64 13.87 3.66 -5.94
C SER A 64 14.35 4.99 -6.54
N LYS A 65 15.67 5.25 -6.51
CA LYS A 65 16.25 6.48 -7.05
C LYS A 65 16.11 6.63 -8.56
N PHE A 66 16.12 5.53 -9.30
CA PHE A 66 15.84 5.52 -10.73
C PHE A 66 14.41 5.97 -11.05
N ILE A 67 13.43 5.51 -10.26
CA ILE A 67 12.03 5.95 -10.38
C ILE A 67 11.90 7.41 -9.95
N GLU A 68 12.49 7.79 -8.81
CA GLU A 68 12.47 9.17 -8.30
C GLU A 68 13.07 10.16 -9.29
N SER A 69 14.14 9.78 -10.01
CA SER A 69 14.76 10.64 -11.02
C SER A 69 13.83 10.89 -12.21
N TYR A 70 13.11 9.86 -12.67
CA TYR A 70 12.08 10.02 -13.70
C TYR A 70 10.97 10.96 -13.24
N LEU A 71 10.44 10.74 -12.04
CA LEU A 71 9.33 11.54 -11.52
C LEU A 71 9.73 13.00 -11.30
N ALA A 72 10.92 13.25 -10.76
CA ALA A 72 11.45 14.60 -10.60
C ALA A 72 11.75 15.30 -11.95
N TRP A 73 12.15 14.54 -12.97
CA TRP A 73 12.36 15.08 -14.31
C TRP A 73 11.03 15.35 -15.04
N LYS A 74 10.07 14.43 -14.93
CA LYS A 74 8.81 14.47 -15.67
C LYS A 74 7.80 15.46 -15.08
N LEU A 75 7.79 15.61 -13.75
CA LEU A 75 6.79 16.39 -13.03
C LEU A 75 7.40 17.64 -12.38
N PRO A 76 6.69 18.77 -12.35
CA PRO A 76 7.17 20.02 -11.75
C PRO A 76 7.08 20.00 -10.22
N LEU A 77 7.50 18.92 -9.56
CA LEU A 77 7.35 18.75 -8.10
C LEU A 77 8.12 19.82 -7.33
N ASP A 78 9.33 20.17 -7.75
CA ASP A 78 10.15 21.19 -7.10
C ASP A 78 9.55 22.59 -7.25
N LYS A 79 8.97 22.91 -8.43
CA LYS A 79 8.26 24.18 -8.70
C LYS A 79 7.15 24.44 -7.69
N TYR A 80 6.42 23.38 -7.32
CA TYR A 80 5.27 23.47 -6.39
C TYR A 80 5.60 23.05 -4.95
N GLY A 81 6.86 22.74 -4.64
CA GLY A 81 7.26 22.26 -3.31
C GLY A 81 6.58 20.94 -2.92
N LEU A 82 6.26 20.09 -3.90
CA LEU A 82 5.57 18.82 -3.74
C LEU A 82 6.50 17.60 -3.76
N ARG A 83 7.82 17.81 -3.83
CA ARG A 83 8.81 16.72 -3.85
C ARG A 83 8.91 16.04 -2.48
N PRO A 84 8.59 14.74 -2.35
CA PRO A 84 8.72 14.04 -1.08
C PRO A 84 10.18 13.94 -0.62
N ASN A 85 10.38 13.88 0.69
CA ASN A 85 11.70 13.76 1.30
C ASN A 85 12.09 12.31 1.67
N HIS A 86 11.27 11.34 1.25
CA HIS A 86 11.49 9.92 1.46
C HIS A 86 11.60 9.16 0.12
N PRO A 87 12.21 7.97 0.12
CA PRO A 87 12.35 7.16 -1.08
C PRO A 87 11.00 6.68 -1.64
N PHE A 88 10.87 6.60 -2.96
CA PHE A 88 9.67 6.08 -3.65
C PHE A 88 9.21 4.71 -3.12
N VAL A 89 10.16 3.82 -2.79
CA VAL A 89 9.83 2.50 -2.22
C VAL A 89 9.00 2.55 -0.94
N GLU A 90 9.12 3.59 -0.10
CA GLU A 90 8.31 3.71 1.12
C GLU A 90 6.83 3.93 0.81
N ASP A 91 6.52 4.73 -0.23
CA ASP A 91 5.13 4.95 -0.69
C ASP A 91 4.58 3.73 -1.41
N TYR A 92 5.41 3.07 -2.21
CA TYR A 92 5.01 1.83 -2.86
C TYR A 92 4.67 0.76 -1.81
N ALA A 93 5.56 0.53 -0.84
CA ALA A 93 5.39 -0.46 0.23
C ALA A 93 4.21 -0.20 1.18
N SER A 94 3.69 1.03 1.20
CA SER A 94 2.54 1.43 2.01
C SER A 94 1.28 1.73 1.19
N CYS A 95 1.31 1.43 -0.11
CA CYS A 95 0.20 1.71 -1.03
C CYS A 95 -0.21 3.20 -1.02
N GLN A 96 0.71 4.11 -0.69
CA GLN A 96 0.48 5.57 -0.62
C GLN A 96 0.84 6.32 -1.90
N MET A 97 1.47 5.63 -2.86
CA MET A 97 1.67 6.19 -4.20
C MET A 97 0.31 6.45 -4.86
N ALA A 98 0.11 7.67 -5.37
CA ALA A 98 -1.11 8.03 -6.08
C ALA A 98 -0.87 8.14 -7.60
N ILE A 99 -1.91 7.85 -8.37
CA ILE A 99 -1.93 8.12 -9.81
C ILE A 99 -2.33 9.57 -10.01
N LEU A 100 -1.51 10.30 -10.77
CA LEU A 100 -1.79 11.70 -11.07
C LEU A 100 -2.92 11.80 -12.10
N PRO A 101 -3.99 12.58 -11.85
CA PRO A 101 -5.00 12.86 -12.85
C PRO A 101 -4.42 13.65 -14.04
N ASP A 102 -4.97 13.41 -15.22
CA ASP A 102 -4.60 14.16 -16.43
C ASP A 102 -4.86 15.66 -16.24
N GLY A 103 -3.90 16.49 -16.68
CA GLY A 103 -3.99 17.95 -16.58
C GLY A 103 -3.87 18.54 -15.16
N PHE A 104 -3.54 17.73 -14.14
CA PHE A 104 -3.42 18.23 -12.76
C PHE A 104 -2.44 19.41 -12.62
N PHE A 105 -1.25 19.29 -13.21
CA PHE A 105 -0.27 20.38 -13.18
C PHE A 105 -0.59 21.52 -14.16
N ASP A 106 -1.32 21.25 -15.25
CA ASP A 106 -1.79 22.30 -16.16
C ASP A 106 -2.78 23.23 -15.44
N MET A 107 -3.61 22.68 -14.56
CA MET A 107 -4.52 23.46 -13.71
C MET A 107 -3.75 24.24 -12.64
N ALA A 108 -2.65 23.69 -12.11
CA ALA A 108 -1.77 24.43 -11.22
C ALA A 108 -1.00 25.55 -11.94
N ASP A 109 -0.61 25.36 -13.20
CA ASP A 109 0.02 26.38 -14.04
C ASP A 109 -0.92 27.56 -14.33
N ARG A 110 -2.22 27.28 -14.43
CA ARG A 110 -3.29 28.28 -14.59
C ARG A 110 -3.74 28.92 -13.27
N ASP A 111 -3.05 28.63 -12.15
CA ASP A 111 -3.40 29.09 -10.80
C ASP A 111 -4.80 28.65 -10.31
N MET A 112 -5.36 27.60 -10.93
CA MET A 112 -6.65 27.00 -10.54
C MET A 112 -6.49 26.04 -9.36
N ILE A 113 -5.29 25.48 -9.19
CA ILE A 113 -4.91 24.67 -8.02
C ILE A 113 -3.68 25.30 -7.39
N ARG A 114 -3.84 25.82 -6.18
CA ARG A 114 -2.76 26.40 -5.38
C ARG A 114 -2.35 25.41 -4.30
N PHE A 115 -1.06 25.30 -4.02
CA PHE A 115 -0.56 24.40 -2.98
C PHE A 115 -0.10 25.19 -1.76
N LYS A 116 -0.49 24.71 -0.57
CA LYS A 116 0.06 25.20 0.70
C LYS A 116 0.49 24.01 1.56
N ARG A 117 1.73 24.06 2.04
CA ARG A 117 2.27 23.05 2.96
C ARG A 117 1.76 23.32 4.36
N ALA A 118 1.25 22.29 5.03
CA ALA A 118 0.75 22.34 6.40
C ALA A 118 1.25 21.15 7.23
N PRO A 119 2.59 20.97 7.38
CA PRO A 119 3.14 19.78 8.04
C PRO A 119 2.79 19.72 9.53
N GLY A 120 2.73 20.87 10.22
CA GLY A 120 2.38 20.95 11.64
C GLY A 120 0.92 20.55 11.91
N GLY A 121 0.02 21.01 11.04
CA GLY A 121 -1.41 20.91 11.28
C GLY A 121 -2.11 22.17 10.84
N TRP A 122 -3.40 22.20 11.13
CA TRP A 122 -4.27 23.34 10.88
C TRP A 122 -5.54 23.21 11.72
N CYS A 123 -6.23 24.32 11.95
CA CYS A 123 -7.55 24.37 12.57
C CYS A 123 -8.49 25.29 11.79
N PHE A 124 -9.79 25.18 12.02
CA PHE A 124 -10.76 26.10 11.41
C PHE A 124 -10.64 27.50 12.02
N SER A 125 -10.65 28.53 11.18
CA SER A 125 -10.82 29.92 11.58
C SER A 125 -12.23 30.40 11.20
N ARG A 126 -12.57 31.64 11.55
CA ARG A 126 -13.85 32.24 11.19
C ARG A 126 -14.06 32.30 9.67
N ASP A 127 -12.99 32.57 8.93
CA ASP A 127 -13.03 32.87 7.50
C ASP A 127 -12.33 31.78 6.64
N GLY A 128 -12.01 30.62 7.23
CA GLY A 128 -11.35 29.51 6.54
C GLY A 128 -10.54 28.63 7.47
N VAL A 129 -9.23 28.57 7.23
CA VAL A 129 -8.29 27.68 7.94
C VAL A 129 -7.07 28.46 8.42
N LEU A 130 -6.68 28.25 9.68
CA LEU A 130 -5.43 28.73 10.26
C LEU A 130 -4.42 27.58 10.30
N LEU A 131 -3.27 27.77 9.65
CA LEU A 131 -2.15 26.82 9.71
C LEU A 131 -1.35 27.04 11.00
N ASP A 132 -0.67 26.00 11.49
CA ASP A 132 0.12 26.07 12.72
C ASP A 132 1.29 27.09 12.66
N ASP A 133 1.71 27.51 11.47
CA ASP A 133 2.71 28.57 11.27
C ASP A 133 2.12 29.99 11.35
N GLY A 134 0.82 30.11 11.63
CA GLY A 134 0.09 31.38 11.70
C GLY A 134 -0.48 31.85 10.36
N THR A 135 -0.23 31.15 9.26
CA THR A 135 -0.79 31.51 7.95
C THR A 135 -2.30 31.25 7.92
N GLU A 136 -3.08 32.28 7.57
CA GLU A 136 -4.51 32.13 7.33
C GLU A 136 -4.79 31.88 5.84
N VAL A 137 -5.58 30.83 5.57
CA VAL A 137 -6.06 30.46 4.23
C VAL A 137 -7.57 30.67 4.22
N LYS A 138 -8.02 31.74 3.57
CA LYS A 138 -9.45 32.04 3.43
C LYS A 138 -10.12 31.03 2.52
N ALA A 139 -11.30 30.58 2.90
CA ALA A 139 -12.10 29.64 2.11
C ALA A 139 -13.58 29.70 2.50
N ASP A 140 -14.46 29.72 1.51
CA ASP A 140 -15.91 29.61 1.70
C ASP A 140 -16.35 28.15 1.95
N LEU A 141 -15.56 27.19 1.43
CA LEU A 141 -15.83 25.76 1.55
C LEU A 141 -14.52 24.97 1.74
N VAL A 142 -14.53 24.04 2.71
CA VAL A 142 -13.39 23.17 3.01
C VAL A 142 -13.77 21.72 2.74
N PHE A 143 -13.09 21.09 1.77
CA PHE A 143 -13.25 19.67 1.46
C PHE A 143 -12.23 18.82 2.21
N LEU A 144 -12.70 17.96 3.11
CA LEU A 144 -11.87 17.01 3.85
C LEU A 144 -11.61 15.73 3.03
N ALA A 145 -10.65 15.79 2.11
CA ALA A 145 -10.16 14.63 1.36
C ALA A 145 -9.10 13.82 2.14
N THR A 146 -9.33 13.59 3.44
CA THR A 146 -8.33 13.02 4.37
C THR A 146 -8.38 11.50 4.52
N GLY A 147 -9.14 10.81 3.67
CA GLY A 147 -9.30 9.35 3.69
C GLY A 147 -10.38 8.85 4.67
N PHE A 148 -10.30 7.57 5.04
CA PHE A 148 -11.31 6.88 5.85
C PHE A 148 -10.70 6.10 7.01
N GLU A 149 -11.38 6.08 8.15
CA GLU A 149 -11.01 5.28 9.33
C GLU A 149 -11.82 3.98 9.38
N GLY A 150 -11.40 2.97 8.60
CA GLY A 150 -12.07 1.67 8.54
C GLY A 150 -12.12 0.95 9.89
N LYS A 151 -11.06 1.11 10.71
CA LYS A 151 -10.93 0.49 12.05
C LYS A 151 -12.04 0.93 13.00
N ASP A 152 -12.38 2.21 12.99
CA ASP A 152 -13.40 2.75 13.90
C ASP A 152 -14.79 2.31 13.49
N LYS A 153 -15.05 2.19 12.19
CA LYS A 153 -16.29 1.59 11.67
C LYS A 153 -16.42 0.13 12.10
N LEU A 154 -15.34 -0.65 12.01
CA LEU A 154 -15.33 -2.05 12.48
C LEU A 154 -15.56 -2.14 14.00
N ARG A 155 -14.91 -1.28 14.79
CA ARG A 155 -15.14 -1.21 16.24
C ARG A 155 -16.59 -0.91 16.59
N ALA A 156 -17.25 -0.02 15.85
CA ALA A 156 -18.65 0.32 16.08
C ALA A 156 -19.60 -0.88 15.90
N VAL A 157 -19.35 -1.74 14.90
CA VAL A 157 -20.23 -2.88 14.59
C VAL A 157 -19.89 -4.14 15.36
N LEU A 158 -18.64 -4.31 15.82
CA LEU A 158 -18.23 -5.49 16.56
C LEU A 158 -18.67 -5.43 18.05
N PRO A 159 -19.14 -6.55 18.62
CA PRO A 159 -19.45 -6.64 20.03
C PRO A 159 -18.17 -6.74 20.87
N GLN A 160 -18.29 -6.48 22.18
CA GLN A 160 -17.22 -6.82 23.13
C GLN A 160 -17.14 -8.36 23.29
N PRO A 161 -15.94 -8.94 23.51
CA PRO A 161 -14.63 -8.28 23.65
C PRO A 161 -13.93 -7.98 22.30
N PHE A 162 -14.47 -8.46 21.18
CA PHE A 162 -13.80 -8.41 19.87
C PHE A 162 -13.55 -6.99 19.35
N ARG A 163 -14.38 -6.02 19.75
CA ARG A 163 -14.14 -4.59 19.52
C ARG A 163 -12.74 -4.14 19.93
N GLY A 164 -12.24 -4.64 21.07
CA GLY A 164 -10.90 -4.30 21.58
C GLY A 164 -9.75 -4.92 20.78
N LEU A 165 -10.04 -5.87 19.88
CA LEU A 165 -9.04 -6.63 19.13
C LEU A 165 -8.81 -6.11 17.71
N VAL A 166 -9.68 -5.24 17.20
CA VAL A 166 -9.63 -4.70 15.82
C VAL A 166 -8.28 -4.07 15.47
N VAL A 167 -7.56 -3.54 16.47
CA VAL A 167 -6.27 -2.89 16.25
C VAL A 167 -5.31 -3.37 17.33
N ASP A 168 -4.16 -3.85 16.90
CA ASP A 168 -3.10 -4.29 17.79
C ASP A 168 -2.22 -3.11 18.28
N LYS A 169 -1.13 -3.44 18.98
CA LYS A 169 -0.13 -2.44 19.41
C LYS A 169 0.62 -1.78 18.26
N SER A 170 0.61 -2.36 17.05
CA SER A 170 1.23 -1.79 15.84
C SER A 170 0.36 -0.73 15.17
N GLY A 171 -0.92 -0.67 15.52
CA GLY A 171 -1.88 0.21 14.86
C GLY A 171 -2.49 -0.42 13.59
N MET A 172 -2.17 -1.68 13.29
CA MET A 172 -2.75 -2.46 12.21
C MET A 172 -3.79 -3.45 12.74
N MET A 173 -4.63 -3.94 11.83
CA MET A 173 -5.55 -5.03 12.17
C MET A 173 -4.80 -6.36 11.99
N PRO A 174 -4.72 -7.20 13.04
CA PRO A 174 -3.93 -8.41 12.98
C PRO A 174 -4.68 -9.50 12.20
N LEU A 175 -4.36 -9.64 10.91
CA LEU A 175 -5.05 -10.56 10.00
C LEU A 175 -4.07 -11.58 9.39
N TYR A 176 -4.20 -12.84 9.78
CA TYR A 176 -3.53 -13.94 9.11
C TYR A 176 -4.01 -14.06 7.65
N ARG A 177 -3.06 -14.12 6.71
CA ARG A 177 -3.33 -14.06 5.24
C ARG A 177 -4.17 -12.85 4.84
N GLY A 178 -4.11 -11.77 5.63
CA GLY A 178 -4.95 -10.61 5.42
C GLY A 178 -6.45 -10.89 5.45
N THR A 179 -6.88 -11.99 6.09
CA THR A 179 -8.27 -12.48 6.04
C THR A 179 -8.81 -12.89 7.41
N ILE A 180 -8.07 -13.69 8.19
CA ILE A 180 -8.56 -14.25 9.47
C ILE A 180 -7.91 -13.53 10.64
N HIS A 181 -8.73 -13.05 11.57
CA HIS A 181 -8.22 -12.51 12.83
C HIS A 181 -7.96 -13.67 13.81
N PRO A 182 -6.73 -13.85 14.34
CA PRO A 182 -6.38 -15.03 15.15
C PRO A 182 -7.25 -15.24 16.41
N LEU A 183 -7.77 -14.15 16.97
CA LEU A 183 -8.55 -14.14 18.21
C LEU A 183 -10.05 -13.85 18.05
N ILE A 184 -10.56 -13.66 16.82
CA ILE A 184 -12.00 -13.46 16.59
C ILE A 184 -12.51 -14.71 15.87
N PRO A 185 -13.27 -15.59 16.56
CA PRO A 185 -13.75 -16.84 15.98
C PRO A 185 -14.86 -16.58 14.95
N ASN A 186 -15.00 -17.50 13.99
CA ASN A 186 -16.11 -17.56 13.04
C ASN A 186 -16.34 -16.26 12.24
N MET A 187 -15.27 -15.50 11.98
CA MET A 187 -15.33 -14.25 11.23
C MET A 187 -14.12 -14.10 10.32
N ALA A 188 -14.36 -13.61 9.10
CA ALA A 188 -13.34 -13.30 8.12
C ALA A 188 -13.48 -11.84 7.65
N PHE A 189 -12.36 -11.21 7.35
CA PHE A 189 -12.25 -9.83 6.90
C PHE A 189 -11.64 -9.81 5.50
N VAL A 190 -12.45 -9.69 4.46
CA VAL A 190 -11.97 -9.63 3.08
C VAL A 190 -11.93 -8.18 2.60
N GLY A 191 -10.86 -7.81 1.89
CA GLY A 191 -10.69 -6.47 1.31
C GLY A 191 -10.09 -5.43 2.26
N TYR A 192 -9.58 -5.85 3.41
CA TYR A 192 -8.95 -4.95 4.38
C TYR A 192 -7.45 -4.71 4.12
N VAL A 193 -6.79 -5.65 3.44
CA VAL A 193 -5.38 -5.53 3.04
C VAL A 193 -5.30 -4.85 1.68
N GLU A 194 -4.43 -3.84 1.59
CA GLU A 194 -4.17 -3.10 0.35
C GLU A 194 -3.06 -3.76 -0.48
N SER A 195 -3.16 -3.61 -1.79
CA SER A 195 -2.19 -4.07 -2.78
C SER A 195 -2.24 -3.11 -3.98
N VAL A 196 -1.40 -3.35 -4.99
CA VAL A 196 -1.51 -2.62 -6.26
C VAL A 196 -2.83 -2.90 -6.97
N SER A 197 -3.40 -4.09 -6.80
CA SER A 197 -4.72 -4.45 -7.30
C SER A 197 -5.57 -5.07 -6.20
N ASN A 198 -6.38 -4.25 -5.53
CA ASN A 198 -7.25 -4.70 -4.44
C ASN A 198 -8.31 -5.69 -4.93
N LEU A 199 -8.78 -5.57 -6.17
CA LEU A 199 -9.76 -6.49 -6.75
C LEU A 199 -9.19 -7.92 -6.83
N HIS A 200 -7.99 -8.06 -7.41
CA HIS A 200 -7.31 -9.35 -7.52
C HIS A 200 -7.02 -9.98 -6.15
N THR A 201 -6.44 -9.18 -5.25
CA THR A 201 -6.09 -9.58 -3.90
C THR A 201 -7.32 -10.01 -3.10
N SER A 202 -8.48 -9.36 -3.31
CA SER A 202 -9.75 -9.73 -2.68
C SER A 202 -10.36 -10.99 -3.28
N GLU A 203 -10.32 -11.15 -4.61
CA GLU A 203 -10.81 -12.36 -5.28
C GLU A 203 -10.08 -13.62 -4.80
N LEU A 204 -8.74 -13.56 -4.72
CA LEU A 204 -7.95 -14.69 -4.21
C LEU A 204 -8.25 -14.99 -2.74
N ARG A 205 -8.50 -13.96 -1.92
CA ARG A 205 -8.93 -14.11 -0.51
C ARG A 205 -10.31 -14.73 -0.38
N CYS A 206 -11.26 -14.36 -1.24
CA CYS A 206 -12.56 -15.03 -1.30
C CYS A 206 -12.41 -16.52 -1.64
N ARG A 207 -11.58 -16.87 -2.62
CA ARG A 207 -11.33 -18.28 -3.00
C ARG A 207 -10.63 -19.06 -1.89
N TRP A 208 -9.63 -18.48 -1.26
CA TRP A 208 -8.96 -19.07 -0.11
C TRP A 208 -9.92 -19.28 1.06
N LEU A 209 -10.79 -18.30 1.35
CA LEU A 209 -11.82 -18.43 2.38
C LEU A 209 -12.83 -19.52 2.04
N ALA A 210 -13.27 -19.62 0.78
CA ALA A 210 -14.14 -20.71 0.34
C ALA A 210 -13.47 -22.08 0.53
N GLY A 211 -12.18 -22.20 0.17
CA GLY A 211 -11.41 -23.43 0.40
C GLY A 211 -11.26 -23.80 1.88
N LEU A 212 -11.13 -22.79 2.76
CA LEU A 212 -11.14 -23.00 4.21
C LEU A 212 -12.50 -23.53 4.70
N LEU A 213 -13.60 -22.93 4.24
CA LEU A 213 -14.97 -23.33 4.62
C LEU A 213 -15.33 -24.72 4.08
N ASP A 214 -14.82 -25.07 2.90
CA ASP A 214 -14.92 -26.41 2.30
C ASP A 214 -14.05 -27.47 3.02
N GLY A 215 -13.20 -27.06 3.98
CA GLY A 215 -12.30 -27.96 4.69
C GLY A 215 -11.12 -28.48 3.84
N ARG A 216 -10.76 -27.80 2.75
CA ARG A 216 -9.63 -28.20 1.89
C ARG A 216 -8.27 -28.07 2.61
N PHE A 217 -8.21 -27.17 3.58
CA PHE A 217 -7.08 -27.00 4.48
C PHE A 217 -7.58 -26.55 5.86
N ALA A 218 -6.72 -26.67 6.87
CA ALA A 218 -6.98 -26.17 8.21
C ALA A 218 -6.11 -24.94 8.49
N LEU A 219 -6.63 -24.02 9.31
CA LEU A 219 -5.81 -22.93 9.85
C LEU A 219 -4.72 -23.50 10.76
N PRO A 220 -3.54 -22.86 10.83
CA PRO A 220 -2.54 -23.21 11.83
C PRO A 220 -3.02 -22.80 13.23
N SER A 221 -2.21 -23.08 14.25
CA SER A 221 -2.54 -22.71 15.63
C SER A 221 -2.69 -21.18 15.76
N VAL A 222 -3.46 -20.74 16.76
CA VAL A 222 -3.60 -19.30 17.08
C VAL A 222 -2.24 -18.66 17.32
N GLU A 223 -1.33 -19.36 18.00
CA GLU A 223 0.03 -18.88 18.26
C GLU A 223 0.81 -18.65 16.96
N ASP A 224 0.73 -19.58 16.01
CA ASP A 224 1.40 -19.45 14.71
C ASP A 224 0.80 -18.31 13.88
N MET A 225 -0.52 -18.14 13.91
CA MET A 225 -1.18 -17.01 13.25
C MET A 225 -0.76 -15.67 13.84
N VAL A 226 -0.68 -15.56 15.18
CA VAL A 226 -0.20 -14.34 15.86
C VAL A 226 1.26 -14.06 15.48
N ARG A 227 2.13 -15.08 15.53
CA ARG A 227 3.54 -14.94 15.16
C ARG A 227 3.72 -14.50 13.70
N HIS A 228 2.87 -15.01 12.80
CA HIS A 228 2.86 -14.59 11.41
C HIS A 228 2.55 -13.10 11.29
N VAL A 229 1.43 -12.67 11.88
CA VAL A 229 0.96 -11.29 11.85
C VAL A 229 1.97 -10.31 12.47
N ASP A 230 2.56 -10.67 13.61
CA ASP A 230 3.61 -9.85 14.24
C ASP A 230 4.81 -9.67 13.30
N GLY A 231 5.19 -10.75 12.60
CA GLY A 231 6.21 -10.72 11.57
C GLY A 231 5.86 -9.81 10.38
N GLU A 232 4.59 -9.76 9.97
CA GLU A 232 4.12 -8.80 8.96
C GLU A 232 4.25 -7.37 9.46
N ALA A 233 3.79 -7.14 10.69
CA ALA A 233 3.82 -5.83 11.30
C ALA A 233 5.24 -5.28 11.47
N GLU A 234 6.20 -6.14 11.81
CA GLU A 234 7.61 -5.78 11.89
C GLU A 234 8.23 -5.48 10.52
N ALA A 235 7.96 -6.32 9.52
CA ALA A 235 8.46 -6.10 8.16
C ALA A 235 7.95 -4.77 7.60
N MET A 236 6.68 -4.43 7.83
CA MET A 236 6.11 -3.13 7.44
C MET A 236 6.82 -1.95 8.13
N ARG A 237 7.05 -2.01 9.45
CA ARG A 237 7.77 -0.95 10.18
C ARG A 237 9.20 -0.74 9.69
N ARG A 238 9.89 -1.81 9.26
CA ARG A 238 11.26 -1.72 8.71
C ARG A 238 11.32 -1.15 7.30
N THR A 239 10.23 -1.27 6.55
CA THR A 239 10.19 -0.94 5.12
C THR A 239 9.61 0.43 4.82
N THR A 240 8.73 0.96 5.67
CA THR A 240 8.08 2.26 5.44
C THR A 240 7.67 2.95 6.75
N ARG A 241 7.79 4.28 6.78
CA ARG A 241 7.24 5.12 7.85
C ARG A 241 5.71 5.14 7.89
N PHE A 242 5.04 4.74 6.79
CA PHE A 242 3.58 4.74 6.65
C PHE A 242 2.97 3.37 7.00
N TYR A 243 3.58 2.64 7.93
CA TYR A 243 3.25 1.25 8.28
C TYR A 243 1.86 1.01 8.90
N ARG A 244 1.07 2.06 9.16
CA ARG A 244 -0.24 1.92 9.83
C ARG A 244 -1.34 1.35 8.94
N ARG A 245 -1.11 1.27 7.63
CA ARG A 245 -1.99 0.61 6.66
C ARG A 245 -1.34 -0.67 6.20
N HIS A 246 -2.06 -1.78 6.31
CA HIS A 246 -1.53 -3.07 5.88
C HIS A 246 -1.51 -3.14 4.35
N CYS A 247 -0.33 -3.14 3.76
CA CYS A 247 -0.11 -3.18 2.32
C CYS A 247 0.91 -4.28 1.97
N ILE A 248 0.60 -5.08 0.95
CA ILE A 248 1.42 -6.21 0.50
C ILE A 248 2.12 -5.95 -0.85
N SER A 249 2.08 -4.73 -1.37
CA SER A 249 2.50 -4.39 -2.75
C SER A 249 3.90 -4.87 -3.13
N THR A 250 4.85 -4.86 -2.20
CA THR A 250 6.25 -5.28 -2.43
C THR A 250 6.48 -6.78 -2.42
N TYR A 251 5.52 -7.56 -1.91
CA TYR A 251 5.60 -9.02 -1.80
C TYR A 251 4.29 -9.71 -2.19
N SER A 252 3.46 -9.07 -3.02
CA SER A 252 2.12 -9.56 -3.37
C SER A 252 2.13 -10.92 -4.07
N ILE A 253 3.17 -11.24 -4.84
CA ILE A 253 3.31 -12.57 -5.47
C ILE A 253 3.53 -13.62 -4.37
N HIS A 254 4.34 -13.32 -3.36
CA HIS A 254 4.56 -14.23 -2.24
C HIS A 254 3.31 -14.42 -1.38
N ASP A 255 2.54 -13.36 -1.14
CA ASP A 255 1.23 -13.46 -0.47
C ASP A 255 0.31 -14.40 -1.25
N SER A 256 0.15 -14.14 -2.56
CA SER A 256 -0.66 -14.98 -3.43
C SER A 256 -0.16 -16.43 -3.48
N ASP A 257 1.15 -16.65 -3.58
CA ASP A 257 1.78 -17.97 -3.57
C ASP A 257 1.41 -18.75 -2.31
N ALA A 258 1.47 -18.10 -1.14
CA ALA A 258 1.15 -18.73 0.14
C ALA A 258 -0.32 -19.15 0.20
N MET A 259 -1.24 -18.30 -0.28
CA MET A 259 -2.66 -18.65 -0.36
C MET A 259 -2.91 -19.79 -1.36
N CYS A 260 -2.20 -19.80 -2.48
CA CYS A 260 -2.29 -20.88 -3.47
C CYS A 260 -1.78 -22.21 -2.90
N ALA A 261 -0.70 -22.17 -2.12
CA ALA A 261 -0.13 -23.33 -1.46
C ALA A 261 -1.08 -23.90 -0.40
N ASP A 262 -1.70 -23.04 0.42
CA ASP A 262 -2.72 -23.47 1.39
C ASP A 262 -3.89 -24.20 0.69
N LEU A 263 -4.30 -23.71 -0.48
CA LEU A 263 -5.33 -24.34 -1.33
C LEU A 263 -4.88 -25.62 -2.05
N GLY A 264 -3.61 -26.02 -1.95
CA GLY A 264 -3.05 -27.14 -2.71
C GLY A 264 -2.97 -26.89 -4.22
N THR A 265 -3.04 -25.63 -4.66
CA THR A 265 -2.96 -25.25 -6.08
C THR A 265 -1.54 -24.88 -6.48
N ARG A 266 -1.28 -24.88 -7.80
CA ARG A 266 0.04 -24.58 -8.34
C ARG A 266 0.51 -23.17 -7.95
N VAL A 267 1.66 -23.06 -7.32
CA VAL A 267 2.22 -21.76 -6.90
C VAL A 267 2.84 -20.99 -8.08
N LEU A 268 3.60 -21.69 -8.93
CA LEU A 268 4.20 -21.12 -10.13
C LEU A 268 3.15 -20.99 -11.24
N ARG A 269 2.80 -19.78 -11.68
CA ARG A 269 1.69 -19.55 -12.61
C ARG A 269 2.09 -19.37 -14.08
N LYS A 270 3.38 -19.41 -14.39
CA LYS A 270 3.91 -19.22 -15.74
C LYS A 270 4.32 -20.54 -16.39
N GLY A 271 4.38 -20.55 -17.72
CA GLY A 271 4.70 -21.76 -18.50
C GLY A 271 6.14 -22.26 -18.36
N ASN A 272 7.09 -21.40 -17.94
CA ASN A 272 8.50 -21.76 -17.78
C ASN A 272 9.20 -20.88 -16.74
N TRP A 273 10.41 -21.29 -16.33
CA TRP A 273 11.17 -20.63 -15.27
C TRP A 273 11.66 -19.21 -15.61
N LEU A 274 11.90 -18.89 -16.89
CA LEU A 274 12.25 -17.53 -17.30
C LEU A 274 11.04 -16.60 -17.16
N ALA A 275 9.88 -17.04 -17.63
CA ALA A 275 8.63 -16.30 -17.47
C ALA A 275 8.28 -16.14 -15.99
N GLU A 276 8.52 -17.16 -15.16
CA GLU A 276 8.35 -17.06 -13.71
C GLU A 276 9.13 -15.91 -13.08
N LEU A 277 10.37 -15.68 -13.53
CA LEU A 277 11.25 -14.66 -12.97
C LEU A 277 10.94 -13.26 -13.51
N PHE A 278 10.69 -13.14 -14.81
CA PHE A 278 10.71 -11.86 -15.52
C PHE A 278 9.36 -11.39 -16.06
N ALA A 279 8.38 -12.28 -16.24
CA ALA A 279 7.06 -11.86 -16.71
C ALA A 279 6.23 -11.25 -15.57
N PRO A 280 5.36 -10.28 -15.86
CA PRO A 280 4.49 -9.69 -14.86
C PRO A 280 3.45 -10.71 -14.38
N TYR A 281 3.27 -10.78 -13.06
CA TYR A 281 2.15 -11.48 -12.44
C TYR A 281 0.90 -10.61 -12.49
N ASN A 282 -0.20 -11.15 -13.02
CA ASN A 282 -1.47 -10.46 -13.18
C ASN A 282 -2.67 -11.38 -12.95
N ASN A 283 -3.87 -10.83 -12.97
CA ASN A 283 -5.10 -11.54 -12.62
C ASN A 283 -5.39 -12.75 -13.52
N GLN A 284 -4.94 -12.73 -14.78
CA GLN A 284 -5.17 -13.84 -15.71
C GLN A 284 -4.40 -15.10 -15.30
N ASP A 285 -3.28 -14.95 -14.59
CA ASP A 285 -2.45 -16.05 -14.11
C ASP A 285 -3.14 -16.90 -13.02
N TYR A 286 -4.21 -16.38 -12.43
CA TYR A 286 -4.94 -17.02 -11.35
C TYR A 286 -6.32 -17.53 -11.77
N LYS A 287 -6.71 -17.39 -13.04
CA LYS A 287 -7.95 -17.99 -13.55
C LYS A 287 -7.86 -19.52 -13.37
N GLU A 288 -8.85 -20.10 -12.71
CA GLU A 288 -9.03 -21.55 -12.71
C GLU A 288 -9.60 -21.96 -14.07
N GLU A 289 -9.15 -23.11 -14.57
CA GLU A 289 -9.78 -23.79 -15.71
C GLU A 289 -11.10 -24.43 -15.29
#